data_AF-C3J8H9-F1
#
_entry.id   AF-C3J8H9-F1
#
_cell.length_a   1.000
_cell.length_b   1.000
_cell.length_c   1.000
_cell.angle_alpha   90.00
_cell.angle_beta   90.00
_cell.angle_gamma   90.00
#
_symmetry.space_group_name_H-M   'P 1'
#
loop_
_entity.id
_entity.type
_entity.pdbx_description
1 polymer ?
#
loop_
_entity_poly.entity_id
_entity_poly.type
_entity_poly.pdbx_seq_one_letter_code
_entity_poly.pdbx_strand_id
1 'polypeptide(L)'
;MIKRNNPGNLRPSAQKWQGEITRQGDKYCEFATLEWGCRAMLKLLSTYRTKHKLTTVQGIITRWAPPTDGNDTPGYIRYVSKRLGVAAGAHLSSAQDVALARAMTKVETGQEVPIDVWERAQAMI
;
A
#
# COMPACT_ATOMS: atom_id res chain seq x y z
N MET A 1 2.81 15.19 7.54
CA MET A 1 2.14 15.26 6.22
C MET A 1 2.84 14.29 5.28
N ILE A 2 2.06 13.48 4.56
CA ILE A 2 2.60 12.47 3.64
C ILE A 2 3.16 13.19 2.41
N LYS A 3 4.42 12.90 2.07
CA LYS A 3 5.07 13.49 0.89
C LYS A 3 4.35 13.05 -0.39
N ARG A 4 4.12 14.00 -1.31
CA ARG A 4 3.47 13.76 -2.61
C ARG A 4 2.06 13.14 -2.52
N ASN A 5 1.42 13.22 -1.35
CA ASN A 5 0.16 12.52 -1.09
C ASN A 5 0.23 11.02 -1.41
N ASN A 6 1.40 10.41 -1.31
CA ASN A 6 1.67 9.04 -1.72
C ASN A 6 1.99 8.17 -0.48
N PRO A 7 0.96 7.59 0.16
CA PRO A 7 1.13 6.85 1.41
C PRO A 7 1.81 5.48 1.23
N GLY A 8 1.97 5.01 -0.02
CA GLY A 8 2.60 3.74 -0.34
C GLY A 8 3.97 3.86 -1.01
N ASN A 9 4.51 5.09 -1.16
CA ASN A 9 5.68 5.34 -2.03
C ASN A 9 5.56 4.66 -3.41
N LEU A 10 4.34 4.64 -3.97
CA LEU A 10 4.08 4.02 -5.27
C LEU A 10 4.97 4.65 -6.34
N ARG A 11 5.46 3.82 -7.25
CA ARG A 11 6.26 4.24 -8.39
C ARG A 11 5.39 4.40 -9.63
N PRO A 12 5.73 5.34 -10.54
CA PRO A 12 5.00 5.50 -11.78
C PRO A 12 5.00 4.22 -12.61
N SER A 13 3.89 3.97 -13.29
CA SER A 13 3.72 2.84 -14.19
C SER A 13 3.31 3.32 -15.58
N ALA A 14 3.23 2.41 -16.56
CA ALA A 14 2.78 2.75 -17.90
C ALA A 14 1.36 3.36 -17.92
N GLN A 15 0.52 2.95 -16.97
CA GLN A 15 -0.82 3.51 -16.78
C GLN A 15 -0.83 4.41 -15.54
N LYS A 16 -1.37 5.63 -15.70
CA LYS A 16 -1.55 6.56 -14.58
C LYS A 16 -2.71 6.13 -13.69
N TRP A 17 -2.54 6.33 -12.39
CA TRP A 17 -3.63 6.22 -11.43
C TRP A 17 -4.60 7.41 -11.54
N GLN A 18 -5.85 7.21 -11.14
CA GLN A 18 -6.78 8.34 -11.00
C GLN A 18 -6.29 9.30 -9.91
N GLY A 19 -6.31 10.60 -10.23
CA GLY A 19 -5.77 11.64 -9.36
C GLY A 19 -4.25 11.74 -9.34
N GLU A 20 -3.53 10.97 -10.18
CA GLU A 20 -2.08 11.07 -10.30
C GLU A 20 -1.66 12.31 -11.11
N ILE A 21 -0.84 13.16 -10.49
CA ILE A 21 -0.27 14.40 -11.04
C ILE A 21 1.26 14.35 -11.14
N THR A 22 1.84 13.14 -11.13
CA THR A 22 3.28 12.91 -11.22
C THR A 22 3.90 13.61 -12.44
N ARG A 23 5.01 14.31 -12.21
CA ARG A 23 5.79 14.96 -13.27
C ARG A 23 6.65 13.93 -14.00
N GLN A 24 6.94 14.18 -15.27
CA GLN A 24 7.80 13.30 -16.04
C GLN A 24 9.21 13.23 -15.43
N GLY A 25 9.73 12.02 -15.26
CA GLY A 25 11.06 11.78 -14.67
C GLY A 25 11.07 11.59 -13.14
N ASP A 26 9.95 11.83 -12.45
CA ASP A 26 9.88 11.58 -11.01
C ASP A 26 9.90 10.08 -10.68
N LYS A 27 10.67 9.71 -9.64
CA LYS A 27 10.83 8.31 -9.19
C LYS A 27 9.57 7.76 -8.51
N TYR A 28 8.75 8.63 -7.92
CA TYR A 28 7.59 8.28 -7.12
C TYR A 28 6.37 9.02 -7.62
N CYS A 29 5.21 8.38 -7.56
CA CYS A 29 3.95 9.01 -7.89
C CYS A 29 3.66 10.21 -6.98
N GLU A 30 2.97 11.19 -7.54
CA GLU A 30 2.35 12.30 -6.82
C GLU A 30 0.85 12.34 -7.10
N PHE A 31 0.06 12.56 -6.06
CA PHE A 31 -1.40 12.57 -6.14
C PHE A 31 -1.96 13.93 -5.78
N ALA A 32 -3.04 14.32 -6.45
CA ALA A 32 -3.72 15.60 -6.23
C ALA A 32 -4.20 15.76 -4.77
N THR A 33 -4.64 14.66 -4.14
CA THR A 33 -4.99 14.62 -2.72
C THR A 33 -4.51 13.32 -2.08
N LEU A 34 -4.46 13.28 -0.75
CA LEU A 34 -4.08 12.09 0.01
C LEU A 34 -5.05 10.93 -0.21
N GLU A 35 -6.35 11.22 -0.33
CA GLU A 35 -7.39 10.24 -0.66
C GLU A 35 -7.10 9.52 -1.97
N TRP A 36 -6.62 10.23 -3.01
CA TRP A 36 -6.26 9.60 -4.28
C TRP A 36 -5.06 8.66 -4.16
N GLY A 37 -4.06 9.02 -3.35
CA GLY A 37 -2.93 8.14 -3.06
C GLY A 37 -3.32 6.91 -2.24
N CYS A 38 -4.17 7.08 -1.23
CA CYS A 38 -4.75 5.98 -0.46
C CYS A 38 -5.54 5.02 -1.37
N ARG A 39 -6.35 5.57 -2.28
CA ARG A 39 -7.15 4.79 -3.24
C ARG A 39 -6.25 3.99 -4.18
N ALA A 40 -5.20 4.61 -4.72
CA ALA A 40 -4.24 3.92 -5.59
C ALA A 40 -3.58 2.73 -4.89
N MET A 41 -3.16 2.91 -3.63
CA MET A 41 -2.59 1.84 -2.82
C MET A 41 -3.57 0.69 -2.60
N LEU A 42 -4.82 0.98 -2.22
CA LEU A 42 -5.85 -0.03 -2.02
C LEU A 42 -6.21 -0.76 -3.34
N LYS A 43 -6.25 -0.05 -4.48
CA LYS A 43 -6.46 -0.67 -5.81
C LYS A 43 -5.31 -1.61 -6.19
N LEU A 44 -4.07 -1.26 -5.85
CA LEU A 44 -2.92 -2.13 -6.08
C LEU A 44 -3.02 -3.41 -5.22
N LEU A 45 -3.39 -3.29 -3.94
CA LEU A 45 -3.62 -4.45 -3.07
C LEU A 45 -4.77 -5.33 -3.58
N SER A 46 -5.87 -4.73 -4.03
CA SER A 46 -6.96 -5.45 -4.70
C SER A 46 -6.46 -6.22 -5.93
N THR A 47 -5.57 -5.62 -6.72
CA THR A 47 -4.97 -6.28 -7.90
C THR A 47 -4.08 -7.45 -7.50
N TYR A 48 -3.28 -7.32 -6.44
CA TYR A 48 -2.47 -8.43 -5.90
C TYR A 48 -3.34 -9.62 -5.50
N ARG A 49 -4.47 -9.36 -4.84
CA ARG A 49 -5.44 -10.36 -4.45
C ARG A 49 -6.11 -11.03 -5.65
N THR A 50 -6.68 -10.26 -6.57
CA THR A 50 -7.54 -10.81 -7.64
C THR A 50 -6.73 -11.40 -8.79
N LYS A 51 -5.68 -10.70 -9.24
CA LYS A 51 -4.86 -11.08 -10.40
C LYS A 51 -3.72 -12.02 -10.03
N HIS A 52 -3.05 -11.78 -8.90
CA HIS A 52 -1.88 -12.55 -8.49
C HIS A 52 -2.16 -13.59 -7.40
N LYS A 53 -3.42 -13.68 -6.92
CA LYS A 53 -3.86 -14.60 -5.87
C LYS A 53 -3.07 -14.48 -4.56
N LEU A 54 -2.44 -13.32 -4.34
CA LEU A 54 -1.69 -13.01 -3.13
C LEU A 54 -2.65 -12.57 -2.04
N THR A 55 -2.86 -13.45 -1.06
CA THR A 55 -3.84 -13.27 0.01
C THR A 55 -3.22 -13.34 1.40
N THR A 56 -1.92 -13.59 1.54
CA THR A 56 -1.24 -13.64 2.84
C THR A 56 -0.36 -12.41 3.05
N VAL A 57 -0.08 -12.04 4.30
CA VAL A 57 0.86 -10.95 4.61
C VAL A 57 2.22 -11.23 3.97
N GLN A 58 2.73 -12.45 4.11
CA GLN A 58 4.00 -12.86 3.52
C GLN A 58 4.01 -12.66 2.00
N GLY A 59 2.98 -13.13 1.29
CA GLY A 59 2.91 -13.03 -0.16
C GLY A 59 2.80 -11.58 -0.65
N ILE A 60 1.95 -10.78 0.00
CA ILE A 60 1.73 -9.37 -0.35
C ILE A 60 3.01 -8.56 -0.13
N ILE A 61 3.62 -8.65 1.06
CA ILE A 61 4.79 -7.84 1.41
C ILE A 61 6.02 -8.28 0.61
N THR A 62 6.19 -9.58 0.34
CA THR A 62 7.30 -10.06 -0.50
C THR A 62 7.23 -9.49 -1.91
N ARG A 63 6.02 -9.35 -2.47
CA ARG A 63 5.84 -8.69 -3.77
C ARG A 63 6.02 -7.18 -3.69
N TRP A 64 5.57 -6.57 -2.60
CA TRP A 64 5.60 -5.12 -2.42
C TRP A 64 7.02 -4.57 -2.22
N ALA A 65 7.80 -5.22 -1.36
CA ALA A 65 9.14 -4.80 -0.97
C ALA A 65 10.07 -6.03 -0.98
N PRO A 66 10.46 -6.54 -2.17
CA PRO A 66 11.29 -7.73 -2.27
C PRO A 66 12.71 -7.50 -1.73
N PRO A 67 13.38 -8.54 -1.20
CA PRO A 67 14.75 -8.41 -0.71
C PRO A 67 15.76 -8.03 -1.80
N THR A 68 15.48 -8.40 -3.06
CA THR A 68 16.32 -8.10 -4.23
C THR A 68 16.51 -6.59 -4.45
N ASP A 69 15.59 -5.78 -3.93
CA ASP A 69 15.64 -4.33 -4.00
C ASP A 69 16.32 -3.70 -2.75
N GLY A 70 16.92 -4.53 -1.89
CA GLY A 70 17.60 -4.10 -0.67
C GLY A 70 16.66 -3.84 0.52
N ASN A 71 15.44 -4.37 0.50
CA ASN A 71 14.47 -4.20 1.58
C ASN A 71 14.64 -5.23 2.70
N ASP A 72 14.38 -4.85 3.97
CA ASP A 72 14.16 -5.79 5.07
C ASP A 72 12.73 -6.36 5.02
N THR A 73 12.47 -7.19 4.01
CA THR A 73 11.18 -7.87 3.83
C THR A 73 10.77 -8.69 5.06
N PRO A 74 11.66 -9.46 5.72
CA PRO A 74 11.30 -10.18 6.95
C PRO A 74 10.86 -9.24 8.08
N GLY A 75 11.53 -8.11 8.28
CA GLY A 75 11.13 -7.09 9.25
C GLY A 75 9.77 -6.47 8.94
N TYR A 76 9.53 -6.16 7.67
CA TYR A 76 8.25 -5.65 7.20
C TYR A 76 7.12 -6.66 7.49
N ILE A 77 7.30 -7.93 7.12
CA ILE A 77 6.31 -9.00 7.39
C ILE A 77 6.03 -9.10 8.89
N ARG A 78 7.06 -9.11 9.75
CA ARG A 78 6.89 -9.17 11.21
C ARG A 78 6.09 -7.98 11.73
N TYR A 79 6.41 -6.77 11.27
CA TYR A 79 5.73 -5.55 11.68
C TYR A 79 4.24 -5.60 11.31
N VAL A 80 3.93 -5.89 10.04
CA VAL A 80 2.54 -5.92 9.55
C VAL A 80 1.75 -7.04 10.22
N SER A 81 2.31 -8.24 10.34
CA SER A 81 1.67 -9.37 11.03
C SER A 81 1.29 -9.02 12.46
N LYS A 82 2.23 -8.42 13.22
CA LYS A 82 1.98 -7.95 14.59
C LYS A 82 0.90 -6.88 14.62
N ARG A 83 0.93 -5.92 13.69
CA ARG A 83 -0.03 -4.80 13.67
C ARG A 83 -1.46 -5.25 13.35
N LEU A 84 -1.63 -6.29 12.55
CA LEU A 84 -2.92 -6.88 12.17
C LEU A 84 -3.38 -7.99 13.12
N GLY A 85 -2.51 -8.51 13.99
CA GLY A 85 -2.84 -9.61 14.89
C GLY A 85 -3.01 -10.96 14.17
N VAL A 86 -2.29 -11.16 13.07
CA VAL A 86 -2.39 -12.38 12.23
C VAL A 86 -1.01 -12.99 11.98
N ALA A 87 -0.97 -14.30 11.73
CA ALA A 87 0.26 -14.94 11.28
C ALA A 87 0.65 -14.51 9.85
N ALA A 88 1.94 -14.53 9.54
CA ALA A 88 2.44 -14.10 8.22
C ALA A 88 1.82 -14.90 7.05
N GLY A 89 1.56 -16.19 7.25
CA GLY A 89 0.91 -17.08 6.29
C GLY A 89 -0.61 -17.10 6.35
N ALA A 90 -1.25 -16.38 7.27
CA ALA A 90 -2.70 -16.34 7.36
C ALA A 90 -3.30 -15.62 6.16
N HIS A 91 -4.38 -16.18 5.60
CA HIS A 91 -5.13 -15.54 4.54
C HIS A 91 -5.90 -14.33 5.07
N LEU A 92 -5.68 -13.19 4.44
CA LEU A 92 -6.42 -11.96 4.64
C LEU A 92 -7.65 -11.95 3.73
N SER A 93 -8.74 -11.38 4.21
CA SER A 93 -9.91 -11.00 3.41
C SER A 93 -9.81 -9.53 2.97
N SER A 94 -10.70 -9.09 2.07
CA SER A 94 -10.77 -7.67 1.65
C SER A 94 -11.15 -6.73 2.80
N ALA A 95 -11.85 -7.23 3.83
CA ALA A 95 -12.18 -6.44 5.02
C ALA A 95 -10.92 -5.95 5.76
N GLN A 96 -9.77 -6.58 5.55
CA GLN A 96 -8.50 -6.19 6.17
C GLN A 96 -7.65 -5.25 5.30
N ASP A 97 -8.08 -4.90 4.08
CA ASP A 97 -7.26 -4.13 3.13
C ASP A 97 -6.89 -2.73 3.67
N VAL A 98 -7.82 -2.04 4.35
CA VAL A 98 -7.54 -0.73 4.97
C VAL A 98 -6.54 -0.88 6.13
N ALA A 99 -6.72 -1.88 6.99
CA ALA A 99 -5.79 -2.11 8.11
C ALA A 99 -4.39 -2.48 7.60
N LEU A 100 -4.32 -3.30 6.55
CA LEU A 100 -3.08 -3.66 5.86
C LEU A 100 -2.40 -2.43 5.25
N ALA A 101 -3.13 -1.63 4.47
CA ALA A 101 -2.59 -0.43 3.84
C ALA A 101 -2.04 0.56 4.87
N ARG A 102 -2.76 0.77 5.98
CA ARG A 102 -2.31 1.62 7.09
C ARG A 102 -1.01 1.13 7.72
N ALA A 103 -0.91 -0.17 7.98
CA ALA A 103 0.32 -0.76 8.54
C ALA A 103 1.49 -0.57 7.56
N MET A 104 1.26 -0.79 6.28
CA MET A 104 2.25 -0.60 5.22
C MET A 104 2.69 0.87 5.09
N THR A 105 1.76 1.82 5.10
CA THR A 105 2.08 3.26 5.08
C THR A 105 3.00 3.68 6.22
N LYS A 106 2.81 3.10 7.41
CA LYS A 106 3.68 3.37 8.56
C LYS A 106 5.11 2.90 8.33
N VAL A 107 5.31 1.76 7.64
CA VAL A 107 6.64 1.28 7.26
C VAL A 107 7.25 2.14 6.15
N GLU A 108 6.46 2.47 5.13
CA GLU A 108 6.90 3.23 3.95
C GLU A 108 7.32 4.68 4.28
N THR A 109 6.58 5.32 5.18
CA THR A 109 6.68 6.77 5.37
C THR A 109 7.03 7.18 6.80
N GLY A 110 6.99 6.24 7.75
CA GLY A 110 7.08 6.54 9.19
C GLY A 110 5.84 7.26 9.75
N GLN A 111 4.86 7.61 8.92
CA GLN A 111 3.68 8.39 9.29
C GLN A 111 2.40 7.55 9.32
N GLU A 112 1.36 8.13 9.92
CA GLU A 112 0.02 7.57 9.91
C GLU A 112 -0.92 8.48 9.13
N VAL A 113 -1.90 7.87 8.47
CA VAL A 113 -2.97 8.58 7.79
C VAL A 113 -4.27 8.31 8.55
N PRO A 114 -5.08 9.36 8.84
CA PRO A 114 -6.37 9.23 9.52
C PRO A 114 -7.29 8.20 8.85
N ILE A 115 -8.07 7.47 9.66
CA ILE A 115 -8.89 6.35 9.17
C ILE A 115 -9.98 6.80 8.19
N ASP A 116 -10.56 7.97 8.40
CA ASP A 116 -11.60 8.57 7.56
C ASP A 116 -11.11 8.84 6.13
N VAL A 117 -9.83 9.17 5.95
CA VAL A 117 -9.20 9.32 4.62
C VAL A 117 -9.18 7.97 3.89
N TRP A 118 -8.87 6.88 4.60
CA TRP A 118 -8.87 5.54 4.02
C TRP A 118 -10.27 5.05 3.69
N GLU A 119 -11.26 5.36 4.53
CA GLU A 119 -12.66 5.00 4.30
C GLU A 119 -13.22 5.73 3.07
N ARG A 120 -12.96 7.04 2.94
CA ARG A 120 -13.27 7.79 1.71
C ARG A 120 -12.58 7.20 0.49
N ALA A 121 -11.31 6.83 0.63
CA ALA A 121 -10.55 6.20 -0.44
C ALA A 121 -11.13 4.84 -0.86
N GLN A 122 -11.54 4.01 0.10
CA GLN A 122 -12.12 2.69 -0.14
C GLN A 122 -13.48 2.79 -0.83
N ALA A 123 -14.28 3.81 -0.53
CA ALA A 123 -15.57 4.05 -1.19
C ALA A 123 -15.44 4.40 -2.69
N MET A 124 -14.23 4.74 -3.18
CA MET A 124 -13.95 5.06 -4.58
C MET A 124 -13.39 3.86 -5.39
N ILE A 125 -13.40 2.66 -4.82
CA ILE A 125 -12.83 1.43 -5.39
C ILE A 125 -13.92 0.59 -6.00
#